data_AF-A0A7G9B083-F1
#
_entry.id   AF-A0A7G9B083-F1
#
_cell.length_a   1.000
_cell.length_b   1.000
_cell.length_c   1.000
_cell.angle_alpha   90.00
_cell.angle_beta   90.00
_cell.angle_gamma   90.00
#
_symmetry.space_group_name_H-M   'P 1'
#
loop_
_entity.id
_entity.type
_entity.pdbx_description
1 polymer ?
#
loop_
_entity_poly.entity_id
_entity_poly.type
_entity_poly.pdbx_seq_one_letter_code
_entity_poly.pdbx_strand_id
1 'polypeptide(L)'
;MIKVINPSRLTRQPFFHELINYLDRHDDVTLREIKCEFANFSNIDRSIEDYIKAGYVVRANKRYQQTLPLLQNVTDLSLDQEVFVRDDSSLYKELRNVRFKTRLTNQTNQAILVETTDFLREQLTLSNYFYKLKQQYSLNNQQQKLYKLIGDVNPEYALKYMTTFLLKYGRKTELMQKRHDIFVDALVILGYIVPNESGNYELKLDFDKETLTFRVQKSVDFYNKHHRIIKF
;
A
#
# COMPACT_ATOMS: atom_id res chain seq x y z
N MET A 1 14.96 -13.41 -4.21
CA MET A 1 15.52 -12.30 -3.40
C MET A 1 14.66 -12.07 -2.17
N ILE A 2 15.25 -11.64 -1.07
CA ILE A 2 14.51 -11.24 0.14
C ILE A 2 13.91 -9.84 -0.10
N LYS A 3 12.59 -9.75 0.09
CA LYS A 3 11.81 -8.51 0.11
C LYS A 3 11.51 -8.11 1.55
N VAL A 4 11.56 -6.81 1.82
CA VAL A 4 11.07 -6.23 3.08
C VAL A 4 9.77 -5.52 2.77
N ILE A 5 8.69 -5.94 3.41
CA ILE A 5 7.38 -5.30 3.35
C ILE A 5 7.18 -4.50 4.63
N ASN A 6 6.61 -3.29 4.50
CA ASN A 6 6.48 -2.30 5.58
C ASN A 6 7.79 -2.02 6.33
N PRO A 7 8.89 -1.64 5.62
CA PRO A 7 10.19 -1.46 6.24
C PRO A 7 10.21 -0.33 7.28
N SER A 8 10.87 -0.61 8.39
CA SER A 8 11.33 0.34 9.39
C SER A 8 12.35 1.33 8.80
N ARG A 9 12.73 2.33 9.61
CA ARG A 9 13.75 3.32 9.20
C ARG A 9 15.09 2.67 8.84
N LEU A 10 15.44 1.58 9.51
CA LEU A 10 16.72 0.89 9.30
C LEU A 10 16.67 0.01 8.04
N THR A 11 15.59 -0.74 7.87
CA THR A 11 15.45 -1.72 6.79
C THR A 11 15.01 -1.12 5.47
N ARG A 12 14.57 0.14 5.45
CA ARG A 12 14.30 0.92 4.22
C ARG A 12 15.57 1.41 3.52
N GLN A 13 16.73 1.36 4.20
CA GLN A 13 17.97 1.85 3.64
C GLN A 13 18.36 1.03 2.40
N PRO A 14 18.76 1.67 1.28
CA PRO A 14 19.15 0.93 0.08
C PRO A 14 20.29 -0.07 0.35
N PHE A 15 21.29 0.34 1.16
CA PHE A 15 22.39 -0.53 1.54
C PHE A 15 21.94 -1.78 2.30
N PHE A 16 20.92 -1.67 3.17
CA PHE A 16 20.38 -2.82 3.90
C PHE A 16 19.88 -3.89 2.93
N HIS A 17 19.07 -3.50 1.93
CA HIS A 17 18.51 -4.43 0.95
C HIS A 17 19.58 -5.14 0.12
N GLU A 18 20.61 -4.41 -0.33
CA GLU A 18 21.72 -4.99 -1.08
C GLU A 18 22.53 -5.96 -0.22
N LEU A 19 22.86 -5.54 1.01
CA LEU A 19 23.66 -6.36 1.93
C LEU A 19 22.96 -7.66 2.31
N ILE A 20 21.68 -7.63 2.72
CA ILE A 20 20.98 -8.86 3.14
C ILE A 20 20.86 -9.86 2.00
N ASN A 21 20.67 -9.38 0.77
CA ASN A 21 20.55 -10.25 -0.41
C ASN A 21 21.91 -10.80 -0.84
N TYR A 22 22.99 -10.05 -0.62
CA TYR A 22 24.35 -10.54 -0.81
C TYR A 22 24.70 -11.61 0.21
N LEU A 23 24.44 -11.36 1.50
CA LEU A 23 24.67 -12.33 2.58
C LEU A 23 23.75 -13.57 2.51
N ASP A 24 22.60 -13.50 1.81
CA ASP A 24 21.74 -14.67 1.54
C ASP A 24 22.29 -15.58 0.42
N ARG A 25 23.22 -15.08 -0.40
CA ARG A 25 23.81 -15.82 -1.54
C ARG A 25 25.25 -16.25 -1.31
N HIS A 26 25.92 -15.63 -0.35
CA HIS A 26 27.34 -15.83 -0.09
C HIS A 26 27.55 -16.22 1.37
N ASP A 27 28.25 -17.34 1.56
CA ASP A 27 28.74 -17.77 2.87
C ASP A 27 30.14 -17.19 3.15
N ASP A 28 30.54 -17.20 4.42
CA ASP A 28 31.89 -16.81 4.87
C ASP A 28 32.37 -15.41 4.41
N VAL A 29 31.43 -14.47 4.29
CA VAL A 29 31.69 -13.09 3.85
C VAL A 29 32.48 -12.30 4.89
N THR A 30 33.52 -11.61 4.46
CA THR A 30 34.34 -10.69 5.27
C THR A 30 33.96 -9.22 5.06
N LEU A 31 34.34 -8.37 6.03
CA LEU A 31 34.16 -6.91 5.89
C LEU A 31 34.89 -6.32 4.68
N ARG A 32 36.04 -6.90 4.29
CA ARG A 32 36.81 -6.42 3.13
C ARG A 32 36.05 -6.67 1.83
N GLU A 33 35.41 -7.82 1.70
CA GLU A 33 34.58 -8.15 0.54
C GLU A 33 33.35 -7.24 0.49
N ILE A 34 32.65 -7.05 1.61
CA ILE A 34 31.50 -6.14 1.69
C ILE A 34 31.90 -4.72 1.25
N LYS A 35 33.03 -4.19 1.75
CA LYS A 35 33.50 -2.85 1.36
C LYS A 35 33.91 -2.75 -0.11
N CYS A 36 34.41 -3.83 -0.68
CA CYS A 36 34.79 -3.88 -2.09
C CYS A 36 33.54 -3.92 -2.99
N GLU A 37 32.58 -4.79 -2.68
CA GLU A 37 31.34 -4.94 -3.42
C GLU A 37 30.47 -3.67 -3.37
N PHE A 38 30.38 -3.06 -2.19
CA PHE A 38 29.52 -1.91 -1.91
C PHE A 38 30.29 -0.60 -1.81
N ALA A 39 31.40 -0.47 -2.55
CA ALA A 39 32.27 0.71 -2.50
C ALA A 39 31.57 2.05 -2.82
N ASN A 40 30.42 1.99 -3.50
CA ASN A 40 29.55 3.13 -3.79
C ASN A 40 28.72 3.62 -2.59
N PHE A 41 28.61 2.83 -1.52
CA PHE A 41 27.91 3.21 -0.29
C PHE A 41 28.87 3.87 0.69
N SER A 42 28.43 5.00 1.28
CA SER A 42 29.15 5.65 2.38
C SER A 42 28.74 5.04 3.73
N ASN A 43 29.60 5.18 4.75
CA ASN A 43 29.31 4.77 6.12
C ASN A 43 28.95 3.28 6.29
N ILE A 44 29.58 2.40 5.51
CA ILE A 44 29.37 0.94 5.53
C ILE A 44 29.56 0.38 6.94
N ASP A 45 30.67 0.71 7.62
CA ASP A 45 30.98 0.18 8.95
C ASP A 45 29.88 0.50 9.96
N ARG A 46 29.46 1.77 10.03
CA ARG A 46 28.40 2.25 10.91
C ARG A 46 27.07 1.56 10.61
N SER A 47 26.72 1.42 9.33
CA SER A 47 25.46 0.79 8.92
C SER A 47 25.42 -0.68 9.32
N ILE A 48 26.52 -1.42 9.11
CA ILE A 48 26.63 -2.82 9.54
C ILE A 48 26.53 -2.95 11.06
N GLU A 49 27.18 -2.07 11.82
CA GLU A 49 27.05 -2.05 13.28
C GLU A 49 25.60 -1.84 13.73
N ASP A 50 24.86 -0.94 13.07
CA ASP A 50 23.45 -0.71 13.36
C ASP A 50 22.60 -1.95 13.03
N TYR A 51 22.90 -2.66 11.94
CA TYR A 51 22.22 -3.91 11.58
C TYR A 51 22.54 -5.06 12.53
N ILE A 52 23.77 -5.12 13.06
CA ILE A 52 24.18 -6.09 14.08
C ILE A 52 23.45 -5.82 15.39
N LYS A 53 23.41 -4.55 15.83
CA LYS A 53 22.66 -4.16 17.04
C LYS A 53 21.18 -4.49 16.93
N ALA A 54 20.61 -4.36 15.74
CA ALA A 54 19.22 -4.72 15.45
C ALA A 54 18.99 -6.24 15.29
N GLY A 55 20.04 -7.06 15.27
CA GLY A 55 19.95 -8.51 15.13
C GLY A 55 19.61 -9.01 13.72
N TYR A 56 19.72 -8.16 12.69
CA TYR A 56 19.52 -8.55 11.29
C TYR A 56 20.77 -9.15 10.63
N VAL A 57 21.94 -8.84 11.20
CA VAL A 57 23.24 -9.36 10.78
C VAL A 57 23.97 -9.85 12.02
N VAL A 58 24.68 -10.97 11.91
CA VAL A 58 25.60 -11.43 12.95
C VAL A 58 27.02 -11.37 12.44
N ARG A 59 27.95 -11.07 13.34
CA ARG A 59 29.39 -11.15 13.08
C ARG A 59 30.02 -12.18 14.01
N ALA A 60 30.53 -13.27 13.44
CA ALA A 60 31.24 -14.32 14.16
C ALA A 60 32.54 -14.66 13.43
N ASN A 61 33.67 -14.78 14.14
CA ASN A 61 34.98 -15.10 13.54
C ASN A 61 35.37 -14.21 12.33
N LYS A 62 35.04 -12.91 12.41
CA LYS A 62 35.20 -11.92 11.33
C LYS A 62 34.41 -12.23 10.05
N ARG A 63 33.42 -13.12 10.13
CA ARG A 63 32.45 -13.43 9.08
C ARG A 63 31.09 -12.81 9.40
N TYR A 64 30.40 -12.37 8.36
CA TYR A 64 29.10 -11.72 8.44
C TYR A 64 28.06 -12.61 7.79
N GLN A 65 26.92 -12.76 8.45
CA GLN A 65 25.79 -13.54 7.97
C GLN A 65 24.49 -12.79 8.29
N GLN A 66 23.49 -12.93 7.42
CA GLN A 66 22.16 -12.39 7.71
C GLN A 66 21.41 -13.33 8.67
N THR A 67 20.61 -12.74 9.57
CA THR A 67 19.82 -13.46 10.59
C THR A 67 18.36 -13.01 10.56
N LEU A 68 17.86 -12.67 9.36
CA LEU A 68 16.51 -12.15 9.19
C LEU A 68 15.47 -13.18 9.62
N PRO A 69 14.46 -12.78 10.41
CA PRO A 69 13.33 -13.62 10.73
C PRO A 69 12.41 -13.70 9.49
N LEU A 70 12.76 -14.59 8.56
CA LEU A 70 11.93 -14.83 7.38
C LEU A 70 10.53 -15.27 7.80
N LEU A 71 9.53 -14.78 7.05
CA LEU A 71 8.13 -15.10 7.23
C LEU A 71 7.95 -16.62 7.23
N GLN A 72 7.24 -17.13 8.24
CA GLN A 72 6.95 -18.56 8.40
C GLN A 72 5.50 -18.91 8.03
N ASN A 73 4.56 -17.99 8.22
CA ASN A 73 3.14 -18.15 7.90
C ASN A 73 2.46 -16.77 7.72
N VAL A 74 1.20 -16.77 7.27
CA VAL A 74 0.42 -15.54 7.03
C VAL A 74 -0.82 -15.39 7.93
N THR A 75 -1.03 -16.29 8.89
CA THR A 75 -2.31 -16.40 9.63
C THR A 75 -2.54 -15.26 10.62
N ASP A 76 -1.48 -14.72 11.21
CA ASP A 76 -1.56 -13.76 12.33
C ASP A 76 -0.83 -12.45 12.03
N LEU A 77 -0.81 -12.05 10.76
CA LEU A 77 -0.19 -10.80 10.34
C LEU A 77 -1.02 -9.60 10.77
N SER A 78 -0.34 -8.58 11.29
CA SER A 78 -0.93 -7.23 11.43
C SER A 78 -0.62 -6.40 10.18
N LEU A 79 -1.57 -5.58 9.72
CA LEU A 79 -1.50 -4.90 8.40
C LEU A 79 -0.21 -4.12 8.15
N ASP A 80 0.33 -3.45 9.17
CA ASP A 80 1.54 -2.62 9.06
C ASP A 80 2.79 -3.31 9.62
N GLN A 81 2.74 -4.64 9.82
CA GLN A 81 3.86 -5.44 10.31
C GLN A 81 5.02 -5.44 9.30
N GLU A 82 6.24 -5.25 9.82
CA GLU A 82 7.46 -5.48 9.03
C GLU A 82 7.63 -6.97 8.76
N VAL A 83 7.79 -7.33 7.49
CA VAL A 83 7.88 -8.72 7.05
C VAL A 83 9.06 -8.91 6.09
N PHE A 84 9.87 -9.94 6.34
CA PHE A 84 10.94 -10.39 5.45
C PHE A 84 10.50 -11.66 4.74
N VAL A 85 10.47 -11.66 3.41
CA VAL A 85 9.97 -12.82 2.65
C VAL A 85 10.72 -12.96 1.34
N ARG A 86 11.03 -14.19 0.92
CA ARG A 86 11.62 -14.42 -0.41
C ARG A 86 10.55 -14.30 -1.49
N ASP A 87 10.82 -13.53 -2.53
CA ASP A 87 9.87 -13.25 -3.62
C ASP A 87 9.49 -14.47 -4.48
N ASP A 88 10.27 -15.54 -4.43
CA ASP A 88 10.02 -16.83 -5.08
C ASP A 88 9.24 -17.83 -4.21
N SER A 89 9.01 -17.51 -2.93
CA SER A 89 8.33 -18.40 -1.99
C SER A 89 6.81 -18.50 -2.22
N SER A 90 6.22 -19.64 -1.82
CA SER A 90 4.75 -19.79 -1.75
C SER A 90 4.14 -18.78 -0.78
N LEU A 91 4.82 -18.51 0.34
CA LEU A 91 4.39 -17.53 1.33
C LEU A 91 4.24 -16.13 0.75
N TYR A 92 5.11 -15.72 -0.18
CA TYR A 92 4.95 -14.43 -0.85
C TYR A 92 3.67 -14.36 -1.71
N LYS A 93 3.31 -15.47 -2.36
CA LYS A 93 2.04 -15.58 -3.11
C LYS A 93 0.84 -15.53 -2.18
N GLU A 94 0.92 -16.22 -1.04
CA GLU A 94 -0.12 -16.19 0.00
C GLU A 94 -0.27 -14.79 0.60
N LEU A 95 0.84 -14.13 0.92
CA LEU A 95 0.90 -12.77 1.47
C LEU A 95 0.16 -11.77 0.58
N ARG A 96 0.34 -11.88 -0.74
CA ARG A 96 -0.37 -11.04 -1.74
C ARG A 96 -1.89 -11.24 -1.73
N ASN A 97 -2.39 -12.33 -1.17
CA ASN A 97 -3.81 -12.63 -1.04
C ASN A 97 -4.39 -12.29 0.34
N VAL A 98 -3.55 -11.95 1.33
CA VAL A 98 -4.01 -11.51 2.64
C VAL A 98 -4.76 -10.19 2.51
N ARG A 99 -5.93 -10.10 3.15
CA ARG A 99 -6.81 -8.93 3.09
C ARG A 99 -7.15 -8.46 4.49
N PHE A 100 -7.13 -7.15 4.66
CA PHE A 100 -7.48 -6.46 5.90
C PHE A 100 -8.68 -5.55 5.65
N LYS A 101 -9.50 -5.37 6.69
CA LYS A 101 -10.52 -4.32 6.67
C LYS A 101 -9.94 -3.05 7.26
N THR A 102 -9.97 -1.97 6.49
CA THR A 102 -9.55 -0.64 6.95
C THR A 102 -10.77 0.25 7.11
N ARG A 103 -10.68 1.20 8.04
CA ARG A 103 -11.73 2.18 8.31
C ARG A 103 -11.12 3.57 8.18
N LEU A 104 -11.73 4.39 7.34
CA LEU A 104 -11.35 5.78 7.13
C LEU A 104 -12.47 6.67 7.66
N THR A 105 -12.09 7.65 8.46
CA THR A 105 -12.98 8.61 9.09
C THR A 105 -12.40 10.02 8.96
N ASN A 106 -13.22 11.02 9.20
CA ASN A 106 -12.80 12.41 9.33
C ASN A 106 -13.44 13.01 10.58
N GLN A 107 -12.95 14.16 11.02
CA GLN A 107 -13.42 14.92 12.18
C GLN A 107 -14.65 15.77 11.87
N THR A 108 -14.94 16.06 10.59
CA THR A 108 -16.02 16.98 10.20
C THR A 108 -17.40 16.32 10.18
N ASN A 109 -17.48 15.06 9.77
CA ASN A 109 -18.72 14.29 9.76
C ASN A 109 -18.48 12.88 10.31
N GLN A 110 -19.56 12.18 10.64
CA GLN A 110 -19.51 10.86 11.26
C GLN A 110 -19.43 9.70 10.24
N ALA A 111 -19.17 10.01 8.96
CA ALA A 111 -19.13 8.96 7.94
C ALA A 111 -17.91 8.05 8.11
N ILE A 112 -18.12 6.76 7.97
CA ILE A 112 -17.08 5.74 8.01
C ILE A 112 -17.00 5.10 6.62
N LEU A 113 -15.83 5.19 5.98
CA LEU A 113 -15.56 4.43 4.76
C LEU A 113 -14.78 3.17 5.11
N VAL A 114 -15.35 2.02 4.81
CA VAL A 114 -14.78 0.70 5.07
C VAL A 114 -14.28 0.12 3.75
N GLU A 115 -12.98 -0.14 3.70
CA GLU A 115 -12.31 -0.71 2.53
C GLU A 115 -11.70 -2.07 2.84
N THR A 116 -11.44 -2.84 1.79
CA THR A 116 -10.58 -4.01 1.87
C THR A 116 -9.22 -3.62 1.30
N THR A 117 -8.17 -3.84 2.08
CA THR A 117 -6.79 -3.54 1.73
C THR A 117 -5.99 -4.82 1.60
N ASP A 118 -5.15 -4.90 0.58
CA ASP A 118 -4.09 -5.91 0.45
C ASP A 118 -2.85 -5.54 1.27
N PHE A 119 -2.10 -6.54 1.74
CA PHE A 119 -0.94 -6.33 2.59
C PHE A 119 0.17 -5.47 1.95
N LEU A 120 0.34 -5.56 0.62
CA LEU A 120 1.38 -4.81 -0.12
C LEU A 120 0.93 -3.39 -0.51
N ARG A 121 -0.32 -3.01 -0.18
CA ARG A 121 -0.92 -1.71 -0.50
C ARG A 121 -0.94 -1.41 -2.01
N GLU A 122 -1.07 -2.44 -2.86
CA GLU A 122 -1.08 -2.31 -4.31
C GLU A 122 -2.47 -1.99 -4.87
N GLN A 123 -3.55 -2.40 -4.20
CA GLN A 123 -4.89 -2.08 -4.71
C GLN A 123 -5.16 -0.57 -4.65
N LEU A 124 -5.95 -0.08 -5.61
CA LEU A 124 -6.43 1.30 -5.64
C LEU A 124 -7.55 1.46 -4.61
N THR A 125 -7.16 1.84 -3.39
CA THR A 125 -8.05 2.20 -2.29
C THR A 125 -7.55 3.50 -1.65
N LEU A 126 -8.43 4.24 -0.99
CA LEU A 126 -8.00 5.47 -0.30
C LEU A 126 -7.02 5.14 0.83
N SER A 127 -7.25 4.05 1.56
CA SER A 127 -6.38 3.61 2.65
C SER A 127 -4.98 3.30 2.16
N ASN A 128 -4.84 2.59 1.04
CA ASN A 128 -3.55 2.27 0.44
C ASN A 128 -2.85 3.52 -0.11
N TYR A 129 -3.63 4.36 -0.80
CA TYR A 129 -3.13 5.60 -1.39
C TYR A 129 -2.53 6.54 -0.34
N PHE A 130 -3.32 6.89 0.69
CA PHE A 130 -2.84 7.78 1.75
C PHE A 130 -1.71 7.18 2.57
N TYR A 131 -1.71 5.85 2.80
CA TYR A 131 -0.61 5.17 3.45
C TYR A 131 0.69 5.32 2.66
N LYS A 132 0.66 5.05 1.35
CA LYS A 132 1.86 5.16 0.50
C LYS A 132 2.37 6.60 0.41
N LEU A 133 1.50 7.60 0.34
CA LEU A 133 1.91 9.00 0.38
C LEU A 133 2.62 9.34 1.69
N LYS A 134 2.04 8.96 2.82
CA LYS A 134 2.64 9.17 4.15
C LYS A 134 4.01 8.51 4.28
N GLN A 135 4.17 7.32 3.72
CA GLN A 135 5.42 6.57 3.75
C GLN A 135 6.39 6.93 2.63
N GLN A 136 6.02 7.81 1.70
CA GLN A 136 6.77 8.16 0.50
C GLN A 136 7.12 6.94 -0.37
N TYR A 137 6.19 5.99 -0.46
CA TYR A 137 6.31 4.81 -1.32
C TYR A 137 5.90 5.12 -2.76
N SER A 138 6.50 4.40 -3.71
CA SER A 138 6.12 4.49 -5.12
C SER A 138 4.67 4.09 -5.34
N LEU A 139 3.93 4.95 -6.03
CA LEU A 139 2.56 4.69 -6.45
C LEU A 139 2.58 3.91 -7.76
N ASN A 140 1.70 2.92 -7.88
CA ASN A 140 1.51 2.20 -9.14
C ASN A 140 0.65 3.00 -10.14
N ASN A 141 0.50 2.50 -11.36
CA ASN A 141 -0.21 3.20 -12.44
C ASN A 141 -1.64 3.62 -12.08
N GLN A 142 -2.38 2.79 -11.32
CA GLN A 142 -3.74 3.12 -10.90
C GLN A 142 -3.74 4.21 -9.82
N GLN A 143 -2.88 4.08 -8.82
CA GLN A 143 -2.69 5.07 -7.75
C GLN A 143 -2.18 6.41 -8.31
N GLN A 144 -1.36 6.39 -9.36
CA GLN A 144 -0.90 7.59 -10.05
C GLN A 144 -2.03 8.35 -10.78
N LYS A 145 -3.07 7.66 -11.25
CA LYS A 145 -4.25 8.34 -11.81
C LYS A 145 -4.94 9.19 -10.74
N LEU A 146 -5.09 8.64 -9.54
CA LEU A 146 -5.63 9.37 -8.40
C LEU A 146 -4.70 10.51 -7.98
N TYR A 147 -3.38 10.27 -7.93
CA TYR A 147 -2.39 11.31 -7.60
C TYR A 147 -2.42 12.50 -8.56
N LYS A 148 -2.55 12.27 -9.86
CA LYS A 148 -2.66 13.36 -10.85
C LYS A 148 -3.89 14.25 -10.63
N LEU A 149 -4.95 13.70 -10.01
CA LEU A 149 -6.21 14.41 -9.77
C LEU A 149 -6.20 15.16 -8.43
N ILE A 150 -5.82 14.50 -7.34
CA ILE A 150 -5.92 15.07 -5.99
C ILE A 150 -4.58 15.36 -5.31
N GLY A 151 -3.45 14.94 -5.90
CA GLY A 151 -2.10 15.20 -5.37
C GLY A 151 -1.87 14.62 -3.97
N ASP A 152 -0.93 15.22 -3.24
CA ASP A 152 -0.60 14.91 -1.85
C ASP A 152 -1.57 15.58 -0.86
N VAL A 153 -2.84 15.68 -1.22
CA VAL A 153 -3.88 16.28 -0.38
C VAL A 153 -3.93 15.62 1.00
N ASN A 154 -4.15 16.45 2.03
CA ASN A 154 -4.35 15.98 3.39
C ASN A 154 -5.54 14.98 3.45
N PRO A 155 -5.37 13.77 4.02
CA PRO A 155 -6.44 12.76 4.09
C PRO A 155 -7.72 13.26 4.78
N GLU A 156 -7.60 14.04 5.85
CA GLU A 156 -8.73 14.61 6.60
C GLU A 156 -9.57 15.53 5.70
N TYR A 157 -8.88 16.39 4.94
CA TYR A 157 -9.52 17.31 4.00
C TYR A 157 -10.20 16.54 2.87
N ALA A 158 -9.50 15.61 2.22
CA ALA A 158 -10.07 14.82 1.13
C ALA A 158 -11.29 14.01 1.58
N LEU A 159 -11.18 13.31 2.72
CA LEU A 159 -12.27 12.51 3.27
C LEU A 159 -13.48 13.38 3.62
N LYS A 160 -13.30 14.57 4.19
CA LYS A 160 -14.39 15.52 4.44
C LYS A 160 -15.23 15.76 3.18
N TYR A 161 -14.62 16.16 2.06
CA TYR A 161 -15.38 16.49 0.84
C TYR A 161 -15.99 15.24 0.18
N MET A 162 -15.20 14.17 0.06
CA MET A 162 -15.68 12.91 -0.51
C MET A 162 -16.89 12.36 0.25
N THR A 163 -16.78 12.23 1.58
CA THR A 163 -17.87 11.70 2.40
C THR A 163 -19.06 12.65 2.49
N THR A 164 -18.84 13.97 2.46
CA THR A 164 -19.95 14.94 2.39
C THR A 164 -20.78 14.76 1.12
N PHE A 165 -20.13 14.44 -0.01
CA PHE A 165 -20.86 14.09 -1.23
C PHE A 165 -21.62 12.76 -1.07
N LEU A 166 -20.95 11.71 -0.57
CA LEU A 166 -21.55 10.39 -0.38
C LEU A 166 -22.75 10.39 0.58
N LEU A 167 -22.71 11.17 1.67
CA LEU A 167 -23.80 11.27 2.65
C LEU A 167 -25.12 11.75 2.04
N LYS A 168 -25.09 12.45 0.90
CA LYS A 168 -26.31 12.88 0.18
C LYS A 168 -27.15 11.68 -0.30
N TYR A 169 -26.54 10.50 -0.50
CA TYR A 169 -27.26 9.27 -0.85
C TYR A 169 -28.15 8.73 0.28
N GLY A 170 -28.05 9.29 1.49
CA GLY A 170 -29.00 8.98 2.57
C GLY A 170 -30.44 9.36 2.21
N ARG A 171 -30.63 10.36 1.35
CA ARG A 171 -31.93 10.92 0.96
C ARG A 171 -32.25 10.76 -0.53
N LYS A 172 -31.26 10.45 -1.36
CA LYS A 172 -31.38 10.39 -2.82
C LYS A 172 -30.73 9.11 -3.36
N THR A 173 -31.26 8.57 -4.44
CA THR A 173 -30.66 7.42 -5.14
C THR A 173 -29.63 7.85 -6.17
N GLU A 174 -29.81 9.04 -6.74
CA GLU A 174 -28.95 9.65 -7.75
C GLU A 174 -28.56 11.08 -7.37
N LEU A 175 -27.34 11.48 -7.73
CA LEU A 175 -26.82 12.82 -7.47
C LEU A 175 -26.33 13.48 -8.75
N MET A 176 -26.83 14.69 -9.03
CA MET A 176 -26.30 15.54 -10.09
C MET A 176 -25.21 16.46 -9.53
N GLN A 177 -24.09 16.59 -10.25
CA GLN A 177 -23.01 17.51 -9.91
C GLN A 177 -22.84 18.55 -11.04
N LYS A 178 -23.31 19.78 -10.81
CA LYS A 178 -23.32 20.84 -11.84
C LYS A 178 -21.96 21.49 -12.08
N ARG A 179 -21.10 21.54 -11.05
CA ARG A 179 -19.76 22.12 -11.12
C ARG A 179 -18.73 21.02 -10.97
N HIS A 180 -17.67 21.08 -11.76
CA HIS A 180 -16.55 20.16 -11.65
C HIS A 180 -16.00 20.14 -10.20
N ASP A 181 -15.79 18.94 -9.68
CA ASP A 181 -15.32 18.70 -8.32
C ASP A 181 -14.37 17.49 -8.34
N ILE A 182 -13.09 17.75 -8.12
CA ILE A 182 -12.03 16.73 -8.16
C ILE A 182 -12.25 15.61 -7.14
N PHE A 183 -12.98 15.86 -6.05
CA PHE A 183 -13.29 14.82 -5.07
C PHE A 183 -14.39 13.89 -5.58
N VAL A 184 -15.34 14.40 -6.37
CA VAL A 184 -16.34 13.57 -7.04
C VAL A 184 -15.67 12.73 -8.13
N ASP A 185 -14.77 13.32 -8.91
CA ASP A 185 -14.00 12.58 -9.93
C ASP A 185 -13.10 11.51 -9.30
N ALA A 186 -12.53 11.77 -8.14
CA ALA A 186 -11.78 10.77 -7.38
C ALA A 186 -12.68 9.60 -6.93
N LEU A 187 -13.90 9.87 -6.47
CA LEU A 187 -14.88 8.83 -6.13
C LEU A 187 -15.24 7.97 -7.35
N VAL A 188 -15.27 8.54 -8.56
CA VAL A 188 -15.46 7.80 -9.81
C VAL A 188 -14.23 6.93 -10.13
N ILE A 189 -13.01 7.49 -10.02
CA ILE A 189 -11.76 6.73 -10.23
C ILE A 189 -11.65 5.53 -9.27
N LEU A 190 -12.09 5.71 -8.03
CA LEU A 190 -12.14 4.67 -7.01
C LEU A 190 -13.29 3.68 -7.21
N GLY A 191 -14.23 3.97 -8.11
CA GLY A 191 -15.40 3.13 -8.38
C GLY A 191 -16.46 3.15 -7.28
N TYR A 192 -16.43 4.13 -6.38
CA TYR A 192 -17.43 4.26 -5.32
C TYR A 192 -18.76 4.80 -5.85
N ILE A 193 -18.69 5.59 -6.92
CA ILE A 193 -19.84 6.09 -7.68
C ILE A 193 -19.60 5.90 -9.18
N VAL A 194 -20.67 5.81 -9.96
CA VAL A 194 -20.59 5.67 -11.42
C VAL A 194 -21.59 6.63 -12.07
N PRO A 195 -21.23 7.36 -13.15
CA PRO A 195 -22.18 8.15 -13.91
C PRO A 195 -23.17 7.25 -14.66
N ASN A 196 -24.45 7.59 -14.62
CA ASN A 196 -25.50 6.96 -15.41
C ASN A 196 -25.69 7.66 -16.77
N GLU A 197 -26.58 7.14 -17.60
CA GLU A 197 -26.87 7.67 -18.94
C GLU A 197 -27.38 9.12 -18.92
N SER A 198 -27.98 9.54 -17.81
CA SER A 198 -28.49 10.91 -17.63
C SER A 198 -27.43 11.88 -17.09
N GLY A 199 -26.19 11.42 -16.86
CA GLY A 199 -25.11 12.22 -16.28
C GLY A 199 -25.19 12.42 -14.76
N ASN A 200 -26.11 11.72 -14.08
CA ASN A 200 -26.16 11.67 -12.62
C ASN A 200 -25.25 10.56 -12.10
N TYR A 201 -24.83 10.65 -10.84
CA TYR A 201 -24.01 9.64 -10.20
C TYR A 201 -24.85 8.70 -9.34
N GLU A 202 -24.62 7.40 -9.50
CA GLU A 202 -25.17 6.33 -8.67
C GLU A 202 -24.13 5.82 -7.68
N LEU A 203 -24.56 5.51 -6.46
CA LEU A 203 -23.71 4.89 -5.44
C LEU A 203 -23.48 3.41 -5.73
N LYS A 204 -22.23 2.95 -5.67
CA LYS A 204 -21.85 1.53 -5.80
C LYS A 204 -21.40 0.89 -4.48
N LEU A 205 -21.37 1.67 -3.40
CA LEU A 205 -21.07 1.19 -2.05
C LEU A 205 -22.34 0.68 -1.36
N ASP A 206 -22.18 -0.31 -0.48
CA ASP A 206 -23.22 -0.63 0.50
C ASP A 206 -23.26 0.49 1.55
N PHE A 207 -24.40 1.15 1.72
CA PHE A 207 -24.54 2.27 2.64
C PHE A 207 -25.54 1.99 3.75
N ASP A 208 -25.00 1.87 4.95
CA ASP A 208 -25.75 1.76 6.19
C ASP A 208 -25.99 3.17 6.76
N LYS A 209 -27.26 3.59 6.71
CA LYS A 209 -27.71 4.93 7.09
C LYS A 209 -27.71 5.15 8.60
N GLU A 210 -27.84 4.10 9.40
CA GLU A 210 -27.89 4.21 10.85
C GLU A 210 -26.50 4.50 11.40
N THR A 211 -25.49 3.79 10.89
CA THR A 211 -24.10 3.95 11.32
C THR A 211 -23.29 4.91 10.45
N LEU A 212 -23.91 5.47 9.40
CA LEU A 212 -23.26 6.28 8.36
C LEU A 212 -22.03 5.58 7.74
N THR A 213 -22.12 4.27 7.57
CA THR A 213 -21.01 3.43 7.10
C THR A 213 -21.18 3.08 5.63
N PHE A 214 -20.20 3.46 4.82
CA PHE A 214 -20.06 3.06 3.42
C PHE A 214 -19.09 1.88 3.33
N ARG A 215 -19.52 0.74 2.79
CA ARG A 215 -18.69 -0.45 2.62
C ARG A 215 -18.41 -0.67 1.14
N VAL A 216 -17.13 -0.68 0.79
CA VAL A 216 -16.69 -1.11 -0.54
C VAL A 216 -16.99 -2.59 -0.65
N GLN A 217 -17.98 -2.93 -1.47
CA GLN A 217 -18.24 -4.32 -1.83
C GLN A 217 -16.99 -4.85 -2.54
N LYS A 218 -16.64 -6.12 -2.31
CA LYS A 218 -15.49 -6.75 -2.98
C LYS A 218 -15.52 -6.32 -4.43
N SER A 219 -14.42 -5.76 -4.91
CA SER A 219 -14.23 -5.51 -6.33
C SER A 219 -14.53 -6.82 -7.05
N VAL A 220 -15.70 -6.92 -7.67
CA VAL A 220 -15.75 -7.48 -9.00
C VAL A 220 -14.71 -6.65 -9.73
N ASP A 221 -13.67 -7.28 -10.27
CA ASP A 221 -12.61 -6.61 -11.01
C ASP A 221 -13.23 -5.71 -12.09
N PHE A 222 -13.53 -4.46 -11.75
CA PHE A 222 -14.13 -3.50 -12.68
C PHE A 222 -13.12 -3.09 -13.76
N TYR A 223 -11.88 -3.62 -13.71
CA TYR A 223 -10.82 -3.32 -14.66
C TYR A 223 -10.12 -4.52 -15.32
N ASN A 224 -10.54 -5.77 -15.08
CA ASN A 224 -10.01 -6.94 -15.83
C ASN A 224 -10.84 -7.30 -17.08
N LYS A 225 -11.87 -6.53 -17.46
CA LYS A 225 -12.78 -6.88 -18.59
C LYS A 225 -12.52 -6.20 -19.94
N HIS A 226 -11.46 -5.41 -20.10
CA HIS A 226 -11.08 -4.84 -21.41
C HIS A 226 -9.65 -5.19 -21.83
N HIS A 227 -9.38 -6.49 -21.97
CA HIS A 227 -8.44 -7.00 -22.98
C HIS A 227 -9.20 -7.76 -24.08
N ARG A 228 -10.24 -7.12 -24.64
CA ARG A 228 -10.65 -7.42 -26.02
C ARG A 228 -9.95 -6.40 -26.89
N ILE A 229 -8.83 -6.83 -27.45
CA ILE A 229 -8.25 -6.25 -28.66
C ILE A 229 -9.35 -6.32 -29.72
N ILE A 230 -10.03 -5.20 -29.96
CA ILE A 230 -10.74 -5.01 -31.23
C ILE A 230 -9.65 -4.62 -32.20
N LYS A 231 -9.28 -5.57 -33.07
CA LYS A 231 -8.50 -5.27 -34.27
C LYS A 231 -9.36 -4.36 -35.15
N PHE A 232 -8.83 -3.20 -35.48
CA PHE A 232 -9.09 -2.54 -36.76
C PHE A 232 -7.80 -2.67 -37.58
#